data_AF-D2ZR87-F1
#
_entry.id   AF-D2ZR87-F1
#
_cell.length_a   1.000
_cell.length_b   1.000
_cell.length_c   1.000
_cell.angle_alpha   90.00
_cell.angle_beta   90.00
_cell.angle_gamma   90.00
#
_symmetry.space_group_name_H-M   'P 1'
#
loop_
_entity.id
_entity.type
_entity.pdbx_description
1 polymer ?
#
loop_
_entity_poly.entity_id
_entity_poly.type
_entity_poly.pdbx_seq_one_letter_code
_entity_poly.pdbx_strand_id
1 'polypeptide(L)' 'MQIIGYGRRNITEVIIMKNLDSSGKKDYIKKLWQEDPKKYYEWKNWCIRLNRLPDFFGTRDNPIPIDEFEL' A
#
# COMPACT_ATOMS: atom_id res chain seq x y z
N MET A 1 5.76 2.55 21.95
CA MET A 1 4.80 3.05 20.95
C MET A 1 4.34 1.86 20.12
N GLN A 2 3.27 1.18 20.52
CA GLN A 2 2.74 0.02 19.79
C GLN A 2 1.98 0.56 18.58
N ILE A 3 2.54 0.37 17.39
CA ILE A 3 1.79 0.57 16.14
C ILE A 3 0.79 -0.58 16.08
N ILE A 4 -0.46 -0.31 16.45
CA ILE A 4 -1.59 -1.23 16.31
C ILE A 4 -1.83 -1.38 14.80
N GLY A 5 -1.17 -2.33 14.16
CA GLY A 5 -1.29 -2.60 12.73
C GLY A 5 -2.38 -3.63 12.47
N TYR A 6 -3.31 -3.27 11.57
CA TYR A 6 -4.37 -4.10 11.01
C TYR A 6 -3.92 -5.54 10.71
N GLY A 7 -4.69 -6.53 11.18
CA GLY A 7 -4.45 -7.98 11.02
C GLY A 7 -4.56 -8.49 9.57
N ARG A 8 -5.29 -9.60 9.34
CA ARG A 8 -5.42 -10.32 8.04
C ARG A 8 -5.62 -9.42 6.80
N ARG A 9 -6.31 -8.28 6.93
CA ARG A 9 -6.54 -7.31 5.82
C ARG A 9 -5.23 -6.84 5.16
N ASN A 10 -4.15 -6.62 5.92
CA ASN A 10 -2.87 -6.16 5.34
C ASN A 10 -2.28 -7.12 4.30
N ILE A 11 -2.45 -8.43 4.53
CA ILE A 11 -1.94 -9.48 3.63
C ILE A 11 -2.88 -9.65 2.43
N THR A 12 -4.20 -9.55 2.64
CA THR A 12 -5.19 -9.64 1.56
C THR A 12 -4.96 -8.58 0.49
N GLU A 13 -4.79 -7.31 0.88
CA GLU A 13 -4.54 -6.23 -0.09
C GLU A 13 -3.23 -6.45 -0.89
N VAL A 14 -2.18 -6.97 -0.23
CA VAL A 14 -0.93 -7.32 -0.90
C VAL A 14 -1.12 -8.44 -1.92
N ILE A 15 -1.89 -9.48 -1.59
CA ILE A 15 -2.16 -10.59 -2.51
C ILE A 15 -2.95 -10.08 -3.72
N ILE A 16 -3.98 -9.25 -3.50
CA ILE A 16 -4.76 -8.66 -4.58
C ILE A 16 -3.85 -7.83 -5.49
N MET A 17 -3.07 -6.90 -4.95
CA MET A 17 -2.16 -6.08 -5.74
C MET A 17 -1.10 -6.87 -6.50
N LYS A 18 -0.62 -8.00 -5.98
CA LYS A 18 0.34 -8.86 -6.69
C LYS A 18 -0.24 -9.50 -7.94
N ASN A 19 -1.56 -9.71 -7.98
CA ASN A 19 -2.25 -10.30 -9.12
C ASN A 19 -2.74 -9.25 -10.14
N LEU A 20 -2.56 -7.95 -9.84
CA LEU A 20 -2.92 -6.86 -10.73
C LEU A 20 -1.73 -6.41 -11.58
N ASP A 21 -2.03 -5.92 -12.77
CA ASP A 21 -1.09 -5.22 -13.63
C ASP A 21 -0.81 -3.79 -13.12
N SER A 22 0.05 -3.04 -13.80
CA SER A 22 0.42 -1.69 -13.36
C SER A 22 -0.78 -0.74 -13.29
N SER A 23 -1.72 -0.82 -14.25
CA SER A 23 -2.92 0.01 -14.25
C SER A 23 -3.86 -0.40 -13.12
N GLY A 24 -4.15 -1.70 -13.01
CA GLY A 24 -5.02 -2.22 -11.96
C GLY A 24 -4.51 -1.90 -10.55
N LYS A 25 -3.19 -1.92 -10.34
CA LYS A 25 -2.57 -1.51 -9.07
C LYS A 25 -2.89 -0.06 -8.70
N LYS A 26 -2.80 0.87 -9.67
CA LYS A 26 -3.12 2.29 -9.46
C LYS A 26 -4.58 2.49 -9.11
N ASP A 27 -5.49 1.89 -9.87
CA ASP A 27 -6.93 1.99 -9.61
C ASP A 27 -7.29 1.42 -8.23
N TYR A 28 -6.65 0.30 -7.86
CA TYR A 28 -6.89 -0.34 -6.58
C TYR A 28 -6.44 0.52 -5.39
N ILE A 29 -5.25 1.11 -5.46
CA ILE A 29 -4.78 1.98 -4.36
C ILE A 29 -5.58 3.27 -4.26
N LYS A 30 -6.04 3.81 -5.40
CA LYS A 30 -6.94 4.97 -5.42
C LYS A 30 -8.24 4.65 -4.69
N LYS A 31 -8.82 3.47 -4.95
CA LYS A 31 -10.01 2.99 -4.22
C LYS A 31 -9.74 2.87 -2.72
N LEU A 32 -8.62 2.25 -2.31
CA LEU A 32 -8.27 2.11 -0.88
C LEU A 32 -8.08 3.47 -0.19
N TRP A 33 -7.42 4.40 -0.88
CA TRP A 33 -7.23 5.76 -0.38
C TRP A 33 -8.57 6.51 -0.26
N GLN A 34 -9.46 6.41 -1.25
CA GLN A 34 -10.80 7.02 -1.19
C GLN A 34 -11.71 6.41 -0.11
N GLU A 35 -11.59 5.11 0.17
CA GLU A 35 -12.37 4.45 1.21
C GLU A 35 -11.95 4.90 2.62
N ASP A 36 -10.64 4.91 2.90
CA ASP A 36 -10.11 5.36 4.17
C ASP A 36 -8.62 5.77 4.02
N PRO A 37 -8.32 7.08 3.86
CA PRO A 37 -6.96 7.55 3.66
C PRO A 37 -6.02 7.17 4.79
N LYS A 38 -6.52 7.20 6.04
CA LYS A 38 -5.71 6.89 7.22
C LYS A 38 -5.30 5.42 7.20
N LYS A 39 -6.24 4.50 6.94
CA LYS A 39 -5.93 3.08 6.81
C LYS A 39 -4.99 2.79 5.64
N TYR A 40 -5.20 3.46 4.51
CA TYR A 40 -4.32 3.35 3.37
C TYR A 40 -2.87 3.70 3.75
N TYR A 41 -2.64 4.84 4.42
CA TYR A 41 -1.28 5.25 4.81
C TYR A 41 -0.66 4.31 5.85
N GLU A 42 -1.43 3.81 6.81
CA GLU A 42 -0.94 2.79 7.76
C GLU A 42 -0.53 1.50 7.04
N TRP A 43 -1.32 1.05 6.06
CA TRP A 43 -1.02 -0.12 5.24
C TRP A 43 0.20 0.10 4.32
N LYS A 44 0.28 1.25 3.64
CA LYS A 44 1.45 1.65 2.81
C LYS A 44 2.73 1.63 3.63
N ASN A 45 2.72 2.24 4.82
CA ASN A 45 3.87 2.26 5.72
C ASN A 45 4.26 0.84 6.18
N TRP A 46 3.28 -0.02 6.45
CA TRP A 46 3.54 -1.42 6.77
C TRP A 46 4.17 -2.17 5.59
N CYS A 47 3.69 -1.92 4.35
CA CYS A 47 4.26 -2.50 3.14
C CYS A 47 5.72 -2.08 2.95
N ILE A 48 6.03 -0.79 3.04
CA ILE A 48 7.40 -0.27 2.95
C ILE A 48 8.28 -0.87 4.04
N ARG A 49 7.82 -0.90 5.30
CA ARG A 49 8.60 -1.43 6.45
C ARG A 49 8.95 -2.91 6.29
N LEU A 50 8.07 -3.69 5.65
CA LEU A 50 8.24 -5.13 5.46
C LEU A 50 8.65 -5.50 4.02
N ASN A 51 9.05 -4.52 3.20
CA ASN A 51 9.40 -4.70 1.79
C ASN A 51 8.34 -5.50 1.00
N ARG A 52 7.06 -5.22 1.25
CA ARG A 52 5.94 -5.73 0.47
C ARG A 52 5.64 -4.77 -0.68
N LEU A 53 5.40 -5.33 -1.86
CA LEU A 53 5.17 -4.57 -3.10
C LEU A 53 6.32 -3.58 -3.40
N PRO A 54 7.60 -4.02 -3.35
CA PRO A 54 8.74 -3.13 -3.49
C PRO A 54 8.79 -2.44 -4.86
N ASP A 55 8.28 -3.09 -5.91
CA ASP A 55 8.20 -2.51 -7.27
C ASP A 55 7.21 -1.34 -7.35
N PHE A 56 6.35 -1.17 -6.35
CA PHE A 56 5.27 -0.19 -6.35
C PHE A 56 5.43 0.87 -5.26
N PHE A 57 5.71 0.46 -4.02
CA PHE A 57 5.92 1.38 -2.88
C PHE A 57 7.39 1.63 -2.56
N GLY A 58 8.32 0.92 -3.19
CA GLY A 58 9.72 0.90 -2.80
C GLY A 58 9.97 0.11 -1.51
N THR A 59 11.17 0.28 -0.97
CA THR A 59 11.62 -0.36 0.27
C THR A 59 11.78 0.67 1.38
N ARG A 60 12.03 0.21 2.60
CA ARG A 60 12.33 1.12 3.72
C ARG A 60 13.49 2.10 3.42
N ASP A 61 14.52 1.63 2.72
CA ASP A 61 15.72 2.43 2.43
C ASP A 61 15.57 3.28 1.15
N ASN A 62 14.66 2.89 0.26
CA ASN A 62 14.37 3.60 -0.97
C ASN A 62 12.86 3.56 -1.27
N PRO A 63 12.05 4.38 -0.57
CA PRO A 63 10.62 4.44 -0.80
C PRO A 63 10.32 5.11 -2.14
N ILE A 64 9.36 4.58 -2.89
CA ILE A 64 8.87 5.20 -4.11
C ILE A 64 7.79 6.22 -3.71
N PRO A 65 7.99 7.53 -3.96
CA PRO A 65 6.93 8.51 -3.76
C PRO A 65 5.78 8.22 -4.72
N ILE A 66 4.58 8.20 -4.17
CA ILE A 66 3.34 8.10 -4.94
C ILE A 66 2.57 9.35 -4.60
N ASP A 67 2.21 10.11 -5.63
CA ASP A 67 1.29 11.23 -5.46
C ASP A 67 -0.13 10.68 -5.50
N GLU A 68 -0.76 10.55 -4.33
CA GLU A 68 -2.11 10.00 -4.26
C GLU A 68 -3.20 10.95 -4.79
N PHE A 69 -2.90 12.24 -4.92
CA PHE A 69 -3.81 13.23 -5.51
C PHE A 69 -3.81 13.18 -7.04
N GLU A 70 -2.75 12.65 -7.64
CA GLU A 70 -2.60 12.47 -9.10
C GLU A 70 -2.91 11.02 -9.57
N LEU A 71 -3.27 10.12 -8.65
CA LEU A 71 -3.78 8.77 -8.99
C LEU A 71 -5.16 8.82 -9.64
#